data_AF-Q4MZL3-F1
#
_entry.id   AF-Q4MZL3-F1
#
_cell.length_a   1.000
_cell.length_b   1.000
_cell.length_c   1.000
_cell.angle_alpha   90.00
_cell.angle_beta   90.00
_cell.angle_gamma   90.00
#
_symmetry.space_group_name_H-M   'P 1'
#
loop_
_entity.id
_entity.type
_entity.pdbx_description
1 polymer ?
#
loop_
_entity_poly.entity_id
_entity_poly.type
_entity_poly.pdbx_seq_one_letter_code
_entity_poly.pdbx_strand_id
1 'polypeptide(L)'
;MSSTILNSINSLDYSLEVESDGNFGKFTDQLVYEVVKLSECDYDPETETFYYLCPCGDLFEIALEDLLKGNLISECPSCSLRIRIDLKPGDLDQFVNMKTV
;
A
#
# COMPACT_ATOMS: atom_id res chain seq x y z
N MET A 1 -31.71 -9.79 38.74
CA MET A 1 -30.89 -8.58 38.92
C MET A 1 -29.48 -9.08 39.17
N SER A 2 -28.45 -8.90 38.34
CA SER A 2 -28.27 -8.04 37.19
C SER A 2 -27.31 -8.74 36.22
N SER A 3 -27.60 -8.58 34.94
CA SER A 3 -26.78 -8.99 33.81
C SER A 3 -25.50 -8.17 33.76
N THR A 4 -24.34 -8.80 33.52
CA THR A 4 -23.13 -8.06 33.16
C THR A 4 -22.41 -8.74 31.99
N ILE A 5 -22.70 -8.18 30.80
CA ILE A 5 -21.81 -7.89 29.67
C ILE A 5 -21.02 -9.06 29.04
N LEU A 6 -21.55 -9.54 27.91
CA LEU A 6 -20.78 -10.06 26.78
C LEU A 6 -19.95 -8.90 26.21
N ASN A 7 -18.64 -8.91 26.47
CA ASN A 7 -17.72 -8.06 25.74
C ASN A 7 -17.12 -8.86 24.57
N SER A 8 -17.62 -8.53 23.38
CA SER A 8 -16.95 -8.75 22.11
C SER A 8 -15.50 -8.29 22.17
N ILE A 9 -14.59 -9.22 21.91
CA ILE A 9 -13.48 -8.94 21.01
C ILE A 9 -13.45 -10.08 20.01
N ASN A 10 -13.63 -9.73 18.73
CA ASN A 10 -13.43 -10.64 17.63
C ASN A 10 -11.96 -11.10 17.68
N SER A 11 -11.75 -12.30 18.21
CA SER A 11 -10.57 -13.08 17.91
C SER A 11 -10.67 -13.43 16.42
N LEU A 12 -10.19 -12.52 15.57
CA LEU A 12 -9.65 -12.93 14.28
C LEU A 12 -8.42 -13.79 14.59
N ASP A 13 -8.72 -15.03 14.93
CA ASP A 13 -7.83 -16.16 14.79
C ASP A 13 -7.44 -16.22 13.32
N TYR A 14 -6.29 -15.62 12.99
CA TYR A 14 -5.56 -15.95 11.79
C TYR A 14 -4.45 -16.91 12.20
N SER A 15 -4.87 -18.06 12.73
CA SER A 15 -4.01 -19.23 12.85
C SER A 15 -3.95 -19.86 11.46
N LEU A 16 -2.82 -19.70 10.77
CA LEU A 16 -2.54 -20.47 9.56
C LEU A 16 -1.27 -21.26 9.74
N GLU A 17 -1.48 -22.57 9.72
CA GLU A 17 -0.51 -23.64 9.82
C GLU A 17 0.47 -23.55 8.64
N VAL A 18 1.76 -23.54 8.96
CA VAL A 18 2.85 -23.63 7.99
C VAL A 18 3.09 -25.11 7.68
N GLU A 19 2.44 -25.61 6.64
CA GLU A 19 2.85 -26.86 6.00
C GLU A 19 4.05 -26.60 5.08
N SER A 20 5.06 -27.46 5.25
CA SER A 20 6.34 -27.45 4.56
C SER A 20 6.19 -28.01 3.14
N ASP A 21 7.12 -27.62 2.27
CA ASP A 21 7.31 -28.03 0.86
C ASP A 21 6.52 -27.24 -0.21
N GLY A 22 7.12 -26.11 -0.62
CA GLY A 22 6.69 -25.34 -1.78
C GLY A 22 7.07 -23.87 -1.66
N ASN A 23 8.30 -23.53 -2.06
CA ASN A 23 8.80 -22.16 -2.10
C ASN A 23 8.04 -21.34 -3.16
N PHE A 24 6.89 -20.79 -2.77
CA PHE A 24 6.26 -19.67 -3.45
C PHE A 24 5.98 -18.65 -2.35
N GLY A 25 6.94 -17.75 -2.12
CA GLY A 25 6.85 -16.71 -1.12
C GLY A 25 5.56 -15.92 -1.29
N LYS A 26 4.54 -16.26 -0.51
CA LYS A 26 3.46 -15.32 -0.19
C LYS A 26 4.15 -14.16 0.50
N PHE A 27 4.37 -13.09 -0.24
CA PHE A 27 4.78 -11.80 0.28
C PHE A 27 3.74 -11.42 1.33
N THR A 28 4.08 -11.63 2.61
CA THR A 28 3.15 -11.45 3.71
C THR A 28 2.77 -9.98 3.75
N ASP A 29 1.50 -9.70 3.51
CA ASP A 29 0.84 -8.38 3.61
C ASP A 29 1.03 -7.72 5.01
N GLN A 30 1.59 -8.47 5.98
CA GLN A 30 2.00 -8.02 7.32
C GLN A 30 3.13 -6.96 7.38
N LEU A 31 3.76 -6.59 6.27
CA LEU A 31 4.83 -5.59 6.24
C LEU A 31 4.41 -4.22 5.69
N VAL A 32 3.13 -4.05 5.35
CA VAL A 32 2.58 -2.80 4.85
C VAL A 32 1.95 -2.03 6.02
N TYR A 33 2.34 -0.76 6.18
CA TYR A 33 1.80 0.15 7.19
C TYR A 33 0.33 0.45 6.92
N GLU A 34 0.02 0.91 5.70
CA GLU A 34 -1.33 1.16 5.26
C GLU A 34 -1.48 1.06 3.74
N VAL A 35 -2.73 1.03 3.31
CA VAL A 35 -3.11 1.03 1.89
C VAL A 35 -3.61 2.42 1.53
N VAL A 36 -2.82 3.13 0.72
CA VAL A 36 -3.10 4.50 0.26
C VAL A 36 -3.65 4.44 -1.16
N LYS A 37 -4.68 5.23 -1.47
CA LYS A 37 -5.20 5.31 -2.85
C LYS A 37 -4.33 6.24 -3.69
N LEU A 38 -4.14 5.91 -4.96
CA LEU A 38 -3.39 6.78 -5.88
C LEU A 38 -3.92 8.22 -5.93
N SER A 39 -5.24 8.41 -5.78
CA SER A 39 -5.88 9.74 -5.77
C SER A 39 -5.55 10.60 -4.53
N GLU A 40 -4.98 10.00 -3.48
CA GLU A 40 -4.55 10.72 -2.26
C GLU A 40 -3.08 11.13 -2.33
N CYS A 41 -2.35 10.66 -3.34
CA CYS A 41 -0.98 11.07 -3.60
C CYS A 41 -0.95 12.32 -4.49
N ASP A 42 0.03 13.19 -4.25
CA ASP A 42 0.34 14.32 -5.13
C ASP A 42 1.15 13.83 -6.33
N TYR A 43 0.71 14.12 -7.55
CA TYR A 43 1.40 13.71 -8.77
C TYR A 43 2.25 14.86 -9.32
N ASP A 44 3.54 14.61 -9.49
CA ASP A 44 4.44 15.53 -10.18
C ASP A 44 4.63 15.13 -11.66
N PRO A 45 4.19 15.97 -12.62
CA PRO A 45 4.28 15.64 -14.04
C PRO A 45 5.68 15.81 -14.63
N GLU A 46 6.59 16.51 -13.96
CA GLU A 46 7.96 16.72 -14.46
C GLU A 46 8.81 15.48 -14.21
N THR A 47 8.64 14.86 -13.04
CA THR A 47 9.37 13.68 -12.57
C THR A 47 8.57 12.38 -12.70
N GLU A 48 7.30 12.45 -13.08
CA GLU A 48 6.37 11.32 -13.18
C GLU A 48 6.31 10.51 -11.88
N THR A 49 6.36 11.21 -10.73
CA THR A 49 6.46 10.61 -9.41
C THR A 49 5.29 11.05 -8.53
N PHE A 50 4.72 10.09 -7.82
CA PHE A 50 3.68 10.33 -6.82
C PHE A 50 4.32 10.52 -5.46
N TYR A 51 3.85 11.52 -4.73
CA TYR A 51 4.31 11.90 -3.41
C TYR A 51 3.19 11.71 -2.38
N TYR A 52 3.51 11.13 -1.23
CA TYR A 52 2.57 10.98 -0.12
C TYR A 52 3.20 11.34 1.21
N LEU A 53 2.46 12.05 2.07
CA LEU A 53 2.95 12.54 3.36
C LEU A 53 3.12 11.37 4.36
N CYS A 54 4.35 11.10 4.78
CA CYS A 54 4.62 10.12 5.81
C CYS A 54 4.45 10.73 7.21
N PRO A 55 3.86 10.02 8.19
CA PRO A 55 3.75 10.50 9.57
C PRO A 55 5.10 10.77 10.26
N CYS A 56 6.24 10.32 9.70
CA CYS A 56 7.57 10.65 10.21
C CYS A 56 8.06 12.06 9.84
N GLY A 57 7.40 12.73 8.88
CA GLY A 57 7.79 14.06 8.39
C GLY A 57 8.48 14.07 7.02
N ASP A 58 8.67 12.92 6.38
CA ASP A 58 9.21 12.80 5.02
C ASP A 58 8.10 12.45 4.00
N LEU A 59 8.46 12.40 2.72
CA LEU A 59 7.58 12.03 1.62
C LEU A 59 7.90 10.62 1.13
N PHE A 60 6.87 9.84 0.86
CA PHE A 60 7.00 8.65 0.03
C PHE A 60 7.12 9.08 -1.42
N GLU A 61 7.97 8.38 -2.17
CA GLU A 61 8.18 8.61 -3.60
C GLU A 61 7.80 7.33 -4.33
N ILE A 62 6.89 7.43 -5.30
CA ILE A 62 6.45 6.30 -6.12
C ILE A 62 6.52 6.68 -7.60
N ALA A 63 7.36 6.03 -8.37
CA ALA A 63 7.43 6.28 -9.80
C ALA A 63 6.18 5.76 -10.52
N LEU A 64 5.63 6.54 -11.45
CA LEU A 64 4.54 6.09 -12.31
C LEU A 64 4.92 4.83 -13.10
N GLU A 65 6.18 4.73 -13.53
CA GLU A 65 6.68 3.54 -14.22
C GLU A 65 6.65 2.27 -13.36
N ASP A 66 6.80 2.40 -12.05
CA ASP A 66 6.71 1.27 -11.12
C ASP A 66 5.27 0.80 -10.98
N LEU A 67 4.32 1.75 -10.88
CA LEU A 67 2.90 1.44 -10.88
C LEU A 67 2.47 0.74 -12.18
N LEU A 68 3.02 1.14 -13.33
CA LEU A 68 2.79 0.49 -14.62
C LEU A 68 3.36 -0.94 -14.68
N LYS A 69 4.48 -1.19 -13.99
CA LYS A 69 5.08 -2.54 -13.87
C LYS A 69 4.35 -3.42 -12.85
N GLY A 70 3.42 -2.87 -12.08
CA GLY A 70 2.70 -3.56 -11.00
C GLY A 70 3.42 -3.51 -9.63
N ASN A 71 4.45 -2.67 -9.50
CA ASN A 71 5.12 -2.39 -8.24
C ASN A 71 4.30 -1.35 -7.46
N LEU A 72 3.43 -1.84 -6.58
CA LEU A 72 2.54 -0.99 -5.77
C LEU A 72 3.10 -0.72 -4.36
N ILE A 73 4.32 -1.14 -4.06
CA ILE A 73 4.95 -0.97 -2.76
C ILE A 73 5.96 0.17 -2.84
N SER A 74 5.80 1.17 -1.96
CA SER A 74 6.78 2.23 -1.76
C SER A 74 7.33 2.19 -0.35
N GLU A 75 8.60 2.55 -0.21
CA GLU A 75 9.34 2.58 1.05
C GLU A 75 9.81 4.01 1.32
N CYS A 76 9.58 4.50 2.54
CA CYS A 76 10.05 5.82 2.94
C CYS A 76 11.54 5.75 3.33
N PRO A 77 12.40 6.65 2.80
CA PRO A 77 13.84 6.63 3.05
C PRO A 77 14.22 6.88 4.51
N SER A 78 13.35 7.52 5.29
CA SER A 78 13.66 7.95 6.67
C SER A 78 13.11 7.03 7.77
N CYS A 79 12.01 6.32 7.53
CA CYS A 79 11.34 5.53 8.56
C CYS A 79 11.23 4.04 8.24
N SER A 80 11.68 3.60 7.06
CA SER A 80 11.56 2.22 6.57
C SER A 80 10.12 1.68 6.56
N LEU A 81 9.12 2.55 6.74
CA LEU A 81 7.72 2.20 6.55
C LEU A 81 7.49 1.88 5.08
N ARG A 82 6.64 0.90 4.84
CA ARG A 82 6.19 0.54 3.51
C ARG A 82 4.71 0.79 3.40
N ILE A 83 4.29 1.46 2.35
CA ILE A 83 2.88 1.63 2.03
C ILE A 83 2.55 0.88 0.75
N ARG A 84 1.29 0.49 0.61
CA ARG A 84 0.77 -0.14 -0.61
C ARG A 84 -0.17 0.83 -1.29
N ILE A 85 0.02 1.02 -2.58
CA ILE A 85 -0.88 1.83 -3.40
C ILE A 85 -2.06 0.97 -3.85
N ASP A 86 -3.27 1.38 -3.49
CA ASP A 86 -4.53 0.87 -4.06
C ASP A 86 -4.79 1.56 -5.39
N LEU A 87 -4.71 0.77 -6.44
CA LEU A 87 -4.81 1.22 -7.81
C LEU A 87 -6.06 0.64 -8.45
N LYS A 88 -6.96 1.50 -8.95
CA LYS A 88 -8.13 1.04 -9.69
C LYS A 88 -7.83 0.91 -11.18
N PRO A 89 -8.50 -0.03 -11.87
CA PRO A 89 -8.42 -0.08 -13.33
C PRO A 89 -8.92 1.25 -13.91
N GLY A 90 -8.07 1.94 -14.67
CA GLY A 90 -8.39 3.25 -15.24
C GLY A 90 -7.64 4.44 -14.62
N ASP A 91 -7.13 4.30 -13.39
CA ASP A 91 -6.51 5.43 -12.70
C ASP A 91 -5.18 5.88 -13.31
N LEU A 92 -4.44 4.99 -13.98
CA LEU A 92 -3.20 5.39 -14.67
C LEU A 92 -3.43 6.06 -16.02
N ASP A 93 -4.54 5.75 -16.69
CA ASP A 93 -4.78 6.19 -18.08
C ASP A 93 -4.79 7.73 -18.18
N GLN A 94 -5.24 8.41 -17.13
CA GLN A 94 -5.23 9.88 -17.06
C GLN A 94 -3.81 10.47 -17.01
N PHE A 95 -2.85 9.77 -16.41
CA PHE A 95 -1.45 10.23 -16.28
C PHE A 95 -0.63 9.83 -17.52
N VAL A 96 -0.84 8.62 -18.03
CA VAL A 96 -0.15 8.11 -19.23
C VAL A 96 -0.50 8.92 -20.48
N ASN A 97 -1.78 9.30 -20.63
CA ASN A 97 -2.22 10.08 -21.79
C ASN A 97 -1.57 11.48 -21.85
N MET A 98 -1.07 12.01 -20.72
CA MET A 98 -0.42 13.32 -20.69
C MET A 98 1.02 13.30 -21.23
N LYS A 99 1.66 12.13 -21.30
CA LYS A 99 3.04 11.96 -21.82
C LYS A 99 3.14 11.99 -23.36
N THR A 100 2.03 11.81 -24.08
CA THR A 100 2.05 11.51 -25.53
C THR A 100 1.83 12.75 -26.42
N VAL A 101 2.31 13.93 -26.04
CA VAL A 101 2.24 15.15 -26.88
C VAL A 101 3.61 15.73 -27.20
#